data_AF-Q87GF8-F1
#
_entry.id   AF-Q87GF8-F1
#
_cell.length_a   1.000
_cell.length_b   1.000
_cell.length_c   1.000
_cell.angle_alpha   90.00
_cell.angle_beta   90.00
_cell.angle_gamma   90.00
#
_symmetry.space_group_name_H-M   'P 1'
#
loop_
_entity.id
_entity.type
_entity.pdbx_description
1 polymer ?
#
loop_
_entity_poly.entity_id
_entity_poly.type
_entity_poly.pdbx_seq_one_letter_code
_entity_poly.pdbx_strand_id
1 'polypeptide(L)'
;MGKTLFSLEPAYSLNSDIFSKVNILAGALFDNGIISLSFLGGIVFSLSNETLIQCKLHSFDLDMTFYVKQKEIERLTGIEFSHMDEKYLSYLISQHFLKYGISFGNVSDRDVNDDNKIFIKSMLWVDNKKIEILVDLNEINLDEGCLIYQKNKLPGTLRLKTSLNILDTVLDTTEIASLTTDDVVLVYPK
;
A
#
# COMPACT_ATOMS: atom_id res chain seq x y z
N MET A 1 -8.14 18.35 39.01
CA MET A 1 -8.59 17.95 37.67
C MET A 1 -7.44 17.25 36.97
N GLY A 2 -7.51 15.92 36.84
CA GLY A 2 -6.44 15.14 36.20
C GLY A 2 -6.45 15.40 34.69
N LYS A 3 -5.27 15.74 34.13
CA LYS A 3 -5.09 15.77 32.68
C LYS A 3 -5.09 14.32 32.19
N THR A 4 -6.11 13.92 31.46
CA THR A 4 -6.12 12.64 30.74
C THR A 4 -5.05 12.72 29.66
N LEU A 5 -3.94 12.00 29.86
CA LEU A 5 -2.94 11.77 28.84
C LEU A 5 -3.51 10.76 27.85
N PHE A 6 -3.67 11.17 26.59
CA PHE A 6 -4.03 10.26 25.52
C PHE A 6 -2.75 9.67 24.94
N SER A 7 -2.63 8.34 24.99
CA SER A 7 -1.62 7.59 24.24
C SER A 7 -2.12 7.45 22.80
N LEU A 8 -1.37 7.99 21.84
CA LEU A 8 -1.59 7.70 20.43
C LEU A 8 -0.76 6.46 20.11
N GLU A 9 -1.42 5.32 20.03
CA GLU A 9 -0.80 4.09 19.54
C GLU A 9 -0.95 4.04 18.02
N PRO A 10 0.15 3.84 17.28
CA PRO A 10 0.06 3.64 15.84
C PRO A 10 -0.76 2.38 15.56
N ALA A 11 -1.80 2.50 14.73
CA ALA A 11 -2.63 1.36 14.36
C ALA A 11 -1.83 0.28 13.60
N TYR A 12 -0.73 0.67 12.95
CA TYR A 12 0.16 -0.21 12.18
C TYR A 12 1.60 0.27 12.26
N SER A 13 2.56 -0.65 12.26
CA SER A 13 4.00 -0.38 12.14
C SER A 13 4.53 -0.95 10.81
N LEU A 14 5.45 -0.21 10.18
CA LEU A 14 6.14 -0.64 8.96
C LEU A 14 7.58 -0.99 9.31
N ASN A 15 8.09 -2.08 8.76
CA ASN A 15 9.53 -2.34 8.77
C ASN A 15 10.26 -1.45 7.74
N SER A 16 11.59 -1.40 7.82
CA SER A 16 12.44 -0.58 6.94
C SER A 16 12.26 -0.89 5.46
N ASP A 17 12.04 -2.16 5.15
CA ASP A 17 12.04 -2.66 3.78
C ASP A 17 10.74 -2.25 3.08
N ILE A 18 9.61 -2.44 3.75
CA ILE A 18 8.31 -2.02 3.24
C ILE A 18 8.24 -0.49 3.18
N PHE A 19 8.76 0.22 4.17
CA PHE A 19 8.84 1.69 4.13
C PHE A 19 9.62 2.19 2.91
N SER A 20 10.75 1.56 2.61
CA SER A 20 11.57 1.90 1.44
C SER A 20 10.83 1.64 0.13
N LYS A 21 10.20 0.47 -0.01
CA LYS A 21 9.36 0.13 -1.17
C LYS A 21 8.20 1.12 -1.35
N VAL A 22 7.50 1.46 -0.28
CA VAL A 22 6.41 2.44 -0.32
C VAL A 22 6.92 3.80 -0.81
N ASN A 23 8.06 4.28 -0.31
CA ASN A 23 8.58 5.59 -0.72
C ASN A 23 8.98 5.64 -2.19
N ILE A 24 9.49 4.53 -2.74
CA ILE A 24 9.83 4.41 -4.15
C ILE A 24 8.55 4.38 -5.00
N LEU A 25 7.54 3.61 -4.59
CA LEU A 25 6.36 3.39 -5.41
C LEU A 25 5.32 4.50 -5.26
N ALA A 26 5.15 5.10 -4.09
CA ALA A 26 4.05 6.02 -3.81
C ALA A 26 4.06 7.25 -4.75
N GLY A 27 3.02 7.38 -5.56
CA GLY A 27 2.89 8.47 -6.54
C GLY A 27 3.67 8.24 -7.83
N ALA A 28 4.38 7.12 -7.96
CA ALA A 28 5.08 6.75 -9.18
C ALA A 28 4.11 6.17 -10.22
N LEU A 29 4.53 6.26 -11.48
CA LEU A 29 3.86 5.72 -12.65
C LEU A 29 4.81 4.78 -13.37
N PHE A 30 4.40 3.54 -13.60
CA PHE A 30 5.02 2.68 -14.59
C PHE A 30 4.22 2.75 -15.89
N ASP A 31 4.89 2.85 -17.02
CA ASP A 31 4.25 2.82 -18.35
C ASP A 31 5.24 2.26 -19.38
N ASN A 32 4.92 1.11 -19.95
CA ASN A 32 5.71 0.48 -21.01
C ASN A 32 5.03 0.56 -22.39
N GLY A 33 4.01 1.42 -22.53
CA GLY A 33 3.20 1.58 -23.74
C GLY A 33 2.15 0.49 -23.97
N ILE A 34 2.21 -0.62 -23.24
CA ILE A 34 1.23 -1.72 -23.30
C ILE A 34 0.32 -1.68 -22.07
N ILE A 35 0.94 -1.51 -20.90
CA ILE A 35 0.27 -1.35 -19.61
C ILE A 35 0.80 -0.09 -18.94
N SER A 36 -0.09 0.55 -18.17
CA SER A 36 0.28 1.65 -17.30
C SER A 36 -0.22 1.37 -15.90
N LEU A 37 0.61 1.62 -14.89
CA LEU A 37 0.31 1.35 -13.49
C LEU A 37 0.68 2.57 -12.65
N SER A 38 -0.32 3.20 -12.04
CA SER A 38 -0.12 4.33 -11.14
C SER A 38 -0.34 3.89 -9.70
N PHE A 39 0.70 4.06 -8.88
CA PHE A 39 0.67 3.78 -7.46
C PHE A 39 0.10 5.00 -6.73
N LEU A 40 -1.10 4.87 -6.15
CA LEU A 40 -1.84 6.01 -5.59
C LEU A 40 -1.38 6.39 -4.16
N GLY A 41 -0.37 5.71 -3.61
CA GLY A 41 0.24 6.01 -2.32
C GLY A 41 -0.57 5.60 -1.08
N GLY A 42 -1.77 5.06 -1.25
CA GLY A 42 -2.58 4.54 -0.15
C GLY A 42 -2.15 3.12 0.23
N ILE A 43 -1.64 2.93 1.45
CA ILE A 43 -1.33 1.60 2.01
C ILE A 43 -2.61 0.99 2.60
N VAL A 44 -2.85 -0.28 2.33
CA VAL A 44 -3.97 -1.05 2.90
C VAL A 44 -3.40 -2.23 3.68
N PHE A 45 -3.72 -2.30 4.98
CA PHE A 45 -3.25 -3.33 5.92
C PHE A 45 -4.30 -4.40 6.22
N SER A 46 -5.58 -4.15 5.93
CA SER A 46 -6.65 -5.12 6.17
C SER A 46 -7.74 -4.95 5.13
N LEU A 47 -8.20 -6.08 4.59
CA LEU A 47 -9.27 -6.19 3.61
C LEU A 47 -10.35 -7.09 4.20
N SER A 48 -10.94 -6.67 5.32
CA SER A 48 -11.97 -7.46 5.98
C SER A 48 -13.25 -7.51 5.12
N ASN A 49 -13.78 -8.72 4.95
CA ASN A 49 -15.05 -9.02 4.27
C ASN A 49 -15.15 -8.68 2.77
N GLU A 50 -14.04 -8.62 2.04
CA GLU A 50 -14.07 -8.45 0.59
C GLU A 50 -13.53 -9.69 -0.14
N THR A 51 -14.28 -10.20 -1.12
CA THR A 51 -13.77 -11.19 -2.06
C THR A 51 -12.77 -10.54 -3.01
N LEU A 52 -11.58 -11.13 -3.09
CA LEU A 52 -10.46 -10.66 -3.90
C LEU A 52 -10.12 -11.70 -4.97
N ILE A 53 -9.92 -11.22 -6.19
CA ILE A 53 -9.45 -12.02 -7.30
C ILE A 53 -7.96 -11.75 -7.44
N GLN A 54 -7.13 -12.76 -7.16
CA GLN A 54 -5.69 -12.67 -7.35
C GLN A 54 -5.34 -12.82 -8.81
N CYS A 55 -4.48 -11.94 -9.29
CA CYS A 55 -3.87 -11.97 -10.61
C CYS A 55 -2.36 -11.83 -10.46
N LYS A 56 -1.64 -12.33 -11.46
CA LYS A 56 -0.20 -12.08 -11.62
C LYS A 56 0.02 -11.32 -12.90
N LEU A 57 0.90 -10.33 -12.85
CA LEU A 57 1.38 -9.61 -14.02
C LEU A 57 2.85 -9.96 -14.21
N HIS A 58 3.17 -10.55 -15.35
CA HIS A 58 4.54 -10.85 -15.76
C HIS A 58 4.85 -10.08 -17.04
N SER A 59 5.82 -9.17 -16.96
CA SER A 59 6.38 -8.42 -18.06
C SER A 59 7.88 -8.27 -17.87
N PHE A 60 8.59 -7.81 -18.90
CA PHE A 60 10.05 -7.71 -18.84
C PHE A 60 10.57 -6.82 -17.70
N ASP A 61 9.90 -5.69 -17.46
CA ASP A 61 10.33 -4.68 -16.47
C ASP A 61 9.53 -4.72 -15.16
N LEU A 62 8.48 -5.55 -15.10
CA LEU A 62 7.54 -5.61 -13.97
C LEU A 62 6.98 -7.01 -13.79
N ASP A 63 7.19 -7.53 -12.59
CA ASP A 63 6.69 -8.79 -12.06
C ASP A 63 5.94 -8.53 -10.76
N MET A 64 4.64 -8.79 -10.71
CA MET A 64 3.86 -8.53 -9.51
C MET A 64 2.63 -9.42 -9.32
N THR A 65 2.29 -9.65 -8.06
CA THR A 65 0.96 -10.13 -7.67
C THR A 65 0.07 -8.95 -7.30
N PHE A 66 -1.16 -8.96 -7.80
CA PHE A 66 -2.18 -7.98 -7.44
C PHE A 66 -3.55 -8.59 -7.26
N TYR A 67 -4.41 -7.86 -6.60
CA TYR A 67 -5.76 -8.27 -6.27
C TYR A 67 -6.76 -7.26 -6.81
N VAL A 68 -7.85 -7.79 -7.37
CA VAL A 68 -9.00 -7.01 -7.84
C VAL A 68 -10.18 -7.31 -6.93
N LYS A 69 -10.87 -6.29 -6.45
CA LYS A 69 -12.08 -6.48 -5.65
C LYS A 69 -13.20 -7.05 -6.52
N GLN A 70 -14.04 -7.91 -5.95
CA GLN A 70 -15.26 -8.41 -6.61
C GLN A 70 -16.06 -7.31 -7.33
N LYS A 71 -16.35 -6.20 -6.63
CA LYS A 71 -17.12 -5.08 -7.18
C LYS A 71 -16.52 -4.50 -8.46
N GLU A 72 -15.20 -4.55 -8.58
CA GLU A 72 -14.49 -4.06 -9.75
C GLU A 72 -14.61 -5.04 -10.92
N ILE A 73 -14.62 -6.35 -10.67
CA ILE A 73 -14.92 -7.37 -11.70
C ILE A 73 -16.36 -7.24 -12.20
N GLU A 74 -17.33 -7.08 -11.29
CA GLU A 74 -18.74 -6.87 -11.65
C GLU A 74 -18.90 -5.59 -12.49
N ARG A 75 -18.21 -4.51 -12.13
CA ARG A 75 -18.20 -3.27 -12.90
C ARG A 75 -17.61 -3.44 -14.32
N LEU A 76 -16.55 -4.23 -14.46
CA LEU A 76 -15.87 -4.44 -15.74
C LEU A 76 -16.65 -5.37 -16.68
N THR A 77 -17.32 -6.37 -16.12
CA THR A 77 -18.03 -7.42 -16.87
C THR A 77 -19.52 -7.12 -17.06
N GLY A 78 -20.12 -6.34 -16.16
CA GLY A 78 -21.57 -6.12 -16.10
C GLY A 78 -22.37 -7.32 -15.58
N ILE A 79 -21.69 -8.33 -15.01
CA ILE A 79 -22.29 -9.57 -14.52
C ILE A 79 -22.07 -9.65 -13.01
N GLU A 80 -23.09 -10.05 -12.26
CA GLU A 80 -22.97 -10.30 -10.82
C GLU A 80 -22.01 -11.45 -10.53
N PHE A 81 -21.14 -11.30 -9.54
CA PHE A 81 -20.11 -12.29 -9.22
C PHE A 81 -20.70 -13.62 -8.73
N SER A 82 -21.91 -13.61 -8.18
CA SER A 82 -22.69 -14.81 -7.82
C SER A 82 -22.90 -15.78 -8.99
N HIS A 83 -22.78 -15.28 -10.23
CA HIS A 83 -22.91 -16.05 -11.46
C HIS A 83 -21.56 -16.42 -12.08
N MET A 84 -20.43 -16.09 -11.43
CA MET A 84 -19.10 -16.39 -11.91
C MET A 84 -18.45 -17.44 -11.01
N ASP A 85 -18.13 -18.60 -11.57
CA ASP A 85 -17.25 -19.54 -10.91
C ASP A 85 -15.77 -19.23 -11.21
N GLU A 86 -14.88 -19.86 -10.45
CA GLU A 86 -13.43 -19.64 -10.58
C GLU A 86 -12.90 -19.99 -11.99
N LYS A 87 -13.48 -21.01 -12.63
CA LYS A 87 -13.10 -21.43 -13.97
C LYS A 87 -13.50 -20.39 -15.01
N TYR A 88 -14.69 -19.81 -14.87
CA TYR A 88 -15.18 -18.76 -15.73
C TYR A 88 -14.36 -17.47 -15.57
N LEU A 89 -14.02 -17.09 -14.33
CA LEU A 89 -13.12 -15.97 -14.06
C LEU A 89 -11.74 -16.18 -14.70
N SER A 90 -11.15 -17.36 -14.50
CA SER A 90 -9.88 -17.74 -15.10
C SER A 90 -9.92 -17.66 -16.63
N TYR A 91 -11.00 -18.16 -17.23
CA TYR A 91 -11.23 -18.07 -18.67
C TYR A 91 -11.35 -16.61 -19.15
N LEU A 92 -12.19 -15.79 -18.51
CA LEU A 92 -12.37 -14.38 -18.87
C LEU A 92 -11.05 -13.60 -18.77
N ILE A 93 -10.31 -13.78 -17.68
CA ILE A 93 -9.03 -13.11 -17.49
C ILE A 93 -8.04 -13.55 -18.56
N SER A 94 -7.97 -14.85 -18.84
CA SER A 94 -7.08 -15.38 -19.89
C SER A 94 -7.43 -14.84 -21.28
N GLN A 95 -8.71 -14.77 -21.63
CA GLN A 95 -9.16 -14.25 -22.93
C GLN A 95 -8.83 -12.76 -23.13
N HIS A 96 -9.00 -11.96 -22.08
CA HIS A 96 -8.89 -10.50 -22.22
C HIS A 96 -7.52 -9.93 -21.85
N PHE A 97 -6.79 -10.58 -20.95
CA PHE A 97 -5.61 -9.98 -20.33
C PHE A 97 -4.32 -10.78 -20.47
N LEU A 98 -4.37 -12.06 -20.87
CA LEU A 98 -3.15 -12.88 -21.02
C LEU A 98 -2.17 -12.30 -22.04
N LYS A 99 -2.68 -11.67 -23.11
CA LYS A 99 -1.85 -10.98 -24.12
C LYS A 99 -1.06 -9.78 -23.58
N TYR A 100 -1.40 -9.30 -22.39
CA TYR A 100 -0.70 -8.23 -21.68
C TYR A 100 0.15 -8.76 -20.52
N GLY A 101 0.34 -10.09 -20.43
CA GLY A 101 1.11 -10.73 -19.36
C GLY A 101 0.34 -10.91 -18.05
N ILE A 102 -0.97 -10.68 -18.04
CA ILE A 102 -1.80 -10.82 -16.84
C ILE A 102 -2.47 -12.20 -16.84
N SER A 103 -2.21 -12.98 -15.81
CA SER A 103 -2.79 -14.30 -15.60
C SER A 103 -3.61 -14.37 -14.33
N PHE A 104 -4.61 -15.26 -14.34
CA PHE A 104 -5.42 -15.56 -13.18
C PHE A 104 -4.63 -16.39 -12.16
N GLY A 105 -4.73 -16.03 -10.88
CA GLY A 105 -4.21 -16.81 -9.76
C GLY A 105 -5.30 -17.68 -9.15
N ASN A 106 -6.07 -17.10 -8.24
CA ASN A 106 -7.15 -17.75 -7.50
C ASN A 106 -8.17 -16.69 -7.01
N VAL A 107 -9.33 -17.16 -6.53
CA VAL A 107 -10.27 -16.33 -5.77
C VAL A 107 -10.05 -16.54 -4.27
N SER A 108 -9.96 -15.44 -3.52
CA SER A 108 -9.84 -15.44 -2.06
C SER A 108 -11.09 -14.81 -1.45
N ASP A 109 -11.92 -15.62 -0.79
CA ASP A 109 -13.17 -15.21 -0.13
C ASP A 109 -13.01 -14.81 1.35
N ARG A 110 -11.80 -14.87 1.91
CA ARG A 110 -11.57 -14.58 3.32
C ARG A 110 -10.26 -13.84 3.55
N ASP A 111 -10.29 -13.08 4.64
CA ASP A 111 -9.18 -12.40 5.30
C ASP A 111 -7.85 -12.82 4.71
N VAL A 112 -7.30 -11.94 3.86
CA VAL A 112 -5.84 -11.91 3.70
C VAL A 112 -5.25 -11.35 5.00
N ASN A 113 -5.59 -11.97 6.14
CA ASN A 113 -4.83 -11.99 7.37
C ASN A 113 -3.71 -13.03 7.20
N ASP A 114 -2.98 -12.94 6.09
CA ASP A 114 -1.54 -13.00 6.29
C ASP A 114 -1.27 -11.69 7.03
N ASP A 115 -1.08 -11.77 8.35
CA ASP A 115 -0.87 -10.61 9.25
C ASP A 115 0.28 -9.67 8.82
N ASN A 116 0.96 -9.97 7.69
CA ASN A 116 2.09 -9.26 7.12
C ASN A 116 1.89 -8.80 5.66
N LYS A 117 0.74 -9.05 5.01
CA LYS A 117 0.53 -8.57 3.64
C LYS A 117 0.13 -7.11 3.63
N ILE A 118 0.98 -6.31 3.00
CA ILE A 118 0.80 -4.87 2.90
C ILE A 118 0.57 -4.54 1.44
N PHE A 119 -0.58 -3.94 1.15
CA PHE A 119 -0.95 -3.59 -0.20
C PHE A 119 -0.75 -2.11 -0.46
N ILE A 120 -0.37 -1.77 -1.69
CA ILE A 120 -0.48 -0.40 -2.20
C ILE A 120 -1.63 -0.31 -3.20
N LYS A 121 -2.58 0.60 -2.91
CA LYS A 121 -3.67 0.89 -3.82
C LYS A 121 -3.11 1.51 -5.09
N SER A 122 -3.46 0.91 -6.22
CA SER A 122 -2.94 1.30 -7.52
C SER A 122 -4.06 1.28 -8.55
N MET A 123 -3.79 1.96 -9.66
CA MET A 123 -4.67 2.01 -10.80
C MET A 123 -3.94 1.41 -11.99
N LEU A 124 -4.50 0.35 -12.56
CA LEU A 124 -3.98 -0.33 -13.72
C LEU A 124 -4.78 0.07 -14.95
N TRP A 125 -4.08 0.52 -15.99
CA TRP A 125 -4.63 0.77 -17.30
C TRP A 125 -4.08 -0.27 -18.26
N VAL A 126 -5.00 -0.96 -18.93
CA VAL A 126 -4.70 -1.94 -19.96
C VAL A 126 -5.65 -1.67 -21.11
N ASP A 127 -5.12 -1.29 -22.26
CA ASP A 127 -5.93 -0.89 -23.42
C ASP A 127 -6.89 0.25 -23.02
N ASN A 128 -8.20 0.09 -23.24
CA ASN A 128 -9.23 1.04 -22.83
C ASN A 128 -9.82 0.79 -21.44
N LYS A 129 -9.25 -0.14 -20.65
CA LYS A 129 -9.76 -0.52 -19.33
C LYS A 129 -8.93 0.13 -18.25
N LYS A 130 -9.63 0.72 -17.30
CA LYS A 130 -9.08 1.25 -16.06
C LYS A 130 -9.59 0.39 -14.91
N ILE A 131 -8.69 -0.17 -14.13
CA ILE A 131 -8.97 -1.16 -13.09
C ILE A 131 -8.30 -0.72 -11.79
N GLU A 132 -9.09 -0.55 -10.73
CA GLU A 132 -8.55 -0.37 -9.39
C GLU A 132 -8.03 -1.71 -8.85
N ILE A 133 -6.75 -1.72 -8.46
CA ILE A 133 -6.07 -2.92 -7.98
C ILE A 133 -5.34 -2.67 -6.66
N LEU A 134 -5.08 -3.74 -5.94
CA LEU A 134 -4.28 -3.77 -4.72
C LEU A 134 -3.01 -4.57 -5.04
N VAL A 135 -1.86 -3.90 -5.05
CA VAL A 135 -0.58 -4.55 -5.37
C VAL A 135 0.05 -5.04 -4.10
N ASP A 136 0.45 -6.31 -4.06
CA ASP A 136 1.17 -6.89 -2.93
C ASP A 136 2.61 -6.39 -2.90
N LEU A 137 2.99 -5.63 -1.86
CA LEU A 137 4.33 -5.08 -1.73
C LEU A 137 5.40 -6.14 -1.43
N ASN A 138 5.01 -7.32 -0.96
CA ASN A 138 5.93 -8.43 -0.72
C ASN A 138 6.28 -9.14 -2.04
N GLU A 139 5.34 -9.17 -2.99
CA GLU A 139 5.46 -9.88 -4.27
C GLU A 139 5.52 -8.93 -5.47
N ILE A 140 6.19 -7.77 -5.33
CA ILE A 140 6.51 -6.86 -6.44
C ILE A 140 8.01 -6.83 -6.71
N ASN A 141 8.37 -6.99 -7.99
CA ASN A 141 9.69 -6.78 -8.55
C ASN A 141 9.54 -5.88 -9.78
N LEU A 142 10.21 -4.73 -9.76
CA LEU A 142 10.07 -3.70 -10.77
C LEU A 142 11.45 -3.05 -10.96
N ASP A 143 11.84 -2.80 -12.20
CA ASP A 143 12.99 -1.93 -12.47
C ASP A 143 12.62 -0.47 -12.15
N GLU A 144 13.23 0.08 -11.10
CA GLU A 144 13.03 1.47 -10.67
C GLU A 144 13.36 2.48 -11.78
N GLY A 145 14.23 2.12 -12.73
CA GLY A 145 14.56 2.94 -13.90
C GLY A 145 13.36 3.17 -14.84
N CYS A 146 12.33 2.33 -14.74
CA CYS A 146 11.10 2.44 -15.52
C CYS A 146 10.02 3.29 -14.81
N LEU A 147 10.28 3.78 -13.59
CA LEU A 147 9.35 4.62 -12.86
C LEU A 147 9.41 6.08 -13.28
N ILE A 148 8.24 6.63 -13.58
CA ILE A 148 8.01 8.04 -13.86
C ILE A 148 7.39 8.67 -12.63
N TYR A 149 8.15 9.55 -11.96
CA TYR A 149 7.65 10.29 -10.82
C TYR A 149 6.87 11.52 -11.28
N GLN A 150 5.59 11.55 -10.96
CA GLN A 150 4.78 12.73 -11.26
C GLN A 150 5.21 13.90 -10.37
N LYS A 151 5.39 15.08 -10.97
CA LYS A 151 5.58 16.31 -10.19
C LYS A 151 4.37 16.49 -9.28
N ASN A 152 4.62 16.36 -7.98
CA ASN A 152 3.58 16.46 -6.98
C ASN A 152 2.89 17.83 -7.09
N LYS A 153 1.56 17.86 -7.20
CA LYS A 153 0.77 19.10 -7.29
C LYS A 153 0.59 19.80 -5.95
N LEU A 154 1.22 19.27 -4.90
CA LEU A 154 1.22 19.90 -3.59
C LEU A 154 1.82 21.31 -3.70
N PRO A 155 1.18 22.33 -3.11
CA PRO A 155 1.76 23.66 -3.00
C PRO A 155 3.16 23.57 -2.41
N GLY A 156 4.15 24.22 -3.03
CA GLY A 156 5.53 24.27 -2.52
C GLY A 156 5.66 24.94 -1.14
N THR A 157 4.56 25.43 -0.59
CA THR A 157 4.43 26.02 0.75
C THR A 157 3.96 25.03 1.81
N LEU A 158 3.77 23.74 1.49
CA LEU A 158 3.38 22.74 2.48
C LEU A 158 4.50 22.59 3.52
N ARG A 159 4.21 22.98 4.76
CA ARG A 159 5.12 22.78 5.90
C ARG A 159 4.88 21.39 6.46
N LEU A 160 5.75 20.45 6.11
CA LEU A 160 5.83 19.18 6.80
C LEU A 160 6.58 19.38 8.12
N LYS A 161 5.92 19.17 9.25
CA LYS A 161 6.54 19.17 10.58
C LYS A 161 6.53 17.73 11.11
N THR A 162 7.68 17.06 11.02
CA THR A 162 7.91 15.79 11.72
C THR A 162 8.65 16.08 13.02
N SER A 163 8.36 15.29 14.06
CA SER A 163 9.11 15.31 15.32
C SER A 163 9.57 13.88 15.61
N LEU A 164 10.88 13.70 15.70
CA LEU A 164 11.51 12.42 16.05
C LEU A 164 12.16 12.58 17.43
N ASN A 165 11.62 11.89 18.44
CA ASN A 165 12.24 11.81 19.76
C ASN A 165 12.94 10.46 19.88
N ILE A 166 14.27 10.47 19.79
CA ILE A 166 15.14 9.29 19.83
C ILE A 166 15.40 8.83 21.28
N LEU A 167 15.27 9.77 22.22
CA LEU A 167 15.53 9.56 23.63
C LEU A 167 14.29 10.00 24.41
N ASP A 168 13.93 9.24 25.44
CA ASP A 168 12.83 9.56 26.35
C ASP A 168 13.28 9.40 27.80
N THR A 169 12.70 10.18 28.69
CA THR A 169 12.93 10.07 30.13
C THR A 169 11.72 10.62 30.86
N VAL A 170 11.25 9.89 31.88
CA VAL A 170 10.11 10.30 32.68
C VAL A 170 10.64 10.95 33.95
N LEU A 171 10.36 12.24 34.10
CA LEU A 171 10.64 12.99 35.32
C LEU A 171 9.32 13.35 36.00
N ASP A 172 9.31 13.28 37.33
CA ASP A 172 8.18 13.76 38.10
C ASP A 172 8.14 15.30 38.17
N THR A 173 7.01 15.84 38.62
CA THR A 173 6.79 17.29 38.65
C THR A 173 7.75 18.03 39.58
N THR A 174 8.26 17.35 40.61
CA THR A 174 9.23 17.91 41.56
C THR A 174 10.64 17.92 40.98
N GLU A 175 11.02 16.85 40.28
CA GLU A 175 12.29 16.74 39.54
C GLU A 175 12.37 17.85 38.47
N ILE A 176 11.31 18.01 37.67
CA ILE A 176 11.24 19.06 36.63
C ILE A 176 11.38 20.47 37.24
N ALA A 177 10.70 20.72 38.36
CA ALA A 177 10.73 22.03 39.02
C ALA A 177 12.10 22.35 39.65
N SER A 178 12.91 21.34 39.92
CA SER A 178 14.24 21.47 40.52
C SER A 178 15.38 21.61 39.52
N LEU A 179 15.13 21.41 38.22
CA LEU A 179 16.15 21.51 37.17
C LEU A 179 16.60 22.96 36.96
N THR A 180 17.92 23.14 36.95
CA THR A 180 18.61 24.38 36.61
C THR A 180 19.35 24.25 35.28
N THR A 181 19.87 25.35 34.75
CA THR A 181 20.59 25.37 33.46
C THR A 181 21.90 24.60 33.47
N ASP A 182 22.45 24.26 34.64
CA ASP A 182 23.72 23.56 34.80
C ASP A 182 23.55 22.05 35.05
N ASP A 183 22.31 21.56 35.13
CA ASP A 183 22.02 20.17 35.47
C ASP A 183 22.04 19.24 34.24
N VAL A 184 22.50 18.01 34.45
CA VAL A 184 22.54 16.96 33.42
C VAL A 184 21.35 16.01 33.62
N VAL A 185 20.50 15.92 32.60
CA VAL A 185 19.39 14.96 32.57
C VAL A 185 19.80 13.72 31.78
N LEU A 186 19.78 12.57 32.44
CA LEU A 186 19.98 11.28 31.79
C LEU A 186 18.71 10.86 31.05
N VAL A 187 18.89 10.49 29.79
CA VAL A 187 17.83 10.06 28.90
C VAL A 187 18.10 8.65 28.41
N TYR A 188 17.05 7.88 28.23
CA TYR A 188 17.16 6.51 27.73
C TYR A 188 16.88 6.48 26.24
N PRO A 189 17.62 5.68 25.44
CA PRO A 189 17.17 5.34 24.10
C PRO A 189 15.80 4.69 24.17
N LYS A 190 14.91 5.12 23.27
CA LYS A 190 13.59 4.51 23.11
C LYS A 190 13.68 3.07 22.65
#